data_AF-A0A1U7HK42-F1
#
_entry.id   AF-A0A1U7HK42-F1
#
_cell.length_a   1.000
_cell.length_b   1.000
_cell.length_c   1.000
_cell.angle_alpha   90.00
_cell.angle_beta   90.00
_cell.angle_gamma   90.00
#
_symmetry.space_group_name_H-M   'P 1'
#
loop_
_entity.id
_entity.type
_entity.pdbx_description
1 polymer ?
#
loop_
_entity_poly.entity_id
_entity_poly.type
_entity_poly.pdbx_seq_one_letter_code
_entity_poly.pdbx_strand_id
1 'polypeptide(L)'
;MNRLAALELYPYNSLLWVYDAVIDPDYLNYAAEHILTQGFSGHPRSYKFFTLGECMNLKLEIWKADTDSQSAIVLRDDTIRAVKVPFSISDPKEGVMFDDNFGLMKLRSRLDSNTEFALVFEIKLRNDSEYLNSSQYHEDVDGAFTQECCYLTFYPTEKPVQPEVLRIDAWTSPPYEFSRYTPLAPTYPLILDAEPTQSLPW
;
A
#
# COMPACT_ATOMS: atom_id res chain seq x y z
N MET A 1 -5.83 9.96 -14.47
CA MET A 1 -4.85 9.26 -13.62
C MET A 1 -3.56 9.17 -14.37
N ASN A 2 -2.44 9.56 -13.75
CA ASN A 2 -1.12 9.58 -14.38
C ASN A 2 -0.19 8.59 -13.67
N ARG A 3 0.47 7.72 -14.43
CA ARG A 3 1.51 6.83 -13.88
C ARG A 3 2.79 7.63 -13.67
N LEU A 4 3.28 7.64 -12.44
CA LEU A 4 4.50 8.35 -12.05
C LEU A 4 5.73 7.48 -12.22
N ALA A 5 5.64 6.20 -11.82
CA ALA A 5 6.75 5.26 -11.88
C ALA A 5 6.25 3.81 -11.91
N ALA A 6 7.14 2.91 -12.30
CA ALA A 6 7.00 1.47 -12.15
C ALA A 6 8.34 0.90 -11.69
N LEU A 7 8.31 0.01 -10.69
CA LEU A 7 9.47 -0.53 -10.00
C LEU A 7 9.34 -2.03 -9.83
N GLU A 8 10.48 -2.72 -9.77
CA GLU A 8 10.58 -4.08 -9.29
C GLU A 8 11.25 -4.06 -7.92
N LEU A 9 10.58 -4.64 -6.92
CA LEU A 9 10.97 -4.63 -5.52
C LEU A 9 11.22 -6.05 -5.03
N TYR A 10 12.07 -6.14 -4.02
CA TYR A 10 12.37 -7.37 -3.29
C TYR A 10 11.96 -7.15 -1.82
N PRO A 11 10.66 -6.97 -1.53
CA PRO A 11 10.20 -6.66 -0.19
C PRO A 11 10.68 -7.71 0.80
N TYR A 12 11.31 -7.26 1.89
CA TYR A 12 11.66 -8.14 3.00
C TYR A 12 10.54 -8.17 4.04
N ASN A 13 10.17 -9.36 4.50
CA ASN A 13 9.02 -9.59 5.38
C ASN A 13 7.68 -9.16 4.73
N SER A 14 7.59 -9.18 3.40
CA SER A 14 6.36 -8.87 2.66
C SER A 14 5.90 -7.42 2.86
N LEU A 15 6.81 -6.51 3.21
CA LEU A 15 6.52 -5.12 3.54
C LEU A 15 7.00 -4.16 2.45
N LEU A 16 6.08 -3.31 2.00
CA LEU A 16 6.39 -2.11 1.24
C LEU A 16 6.28 -0.90 2.17
N TRP A 17 7.30 -0.05 2.17
CA TRP A 17 7.30 1.15 2.99
C TRP A 17 7.18 2.42 2.14
N VAL A 18 6.26 3.30 2.54
CA VAL A 18 5.95 4.58 1.91
C VAL A 18 6.00 5.67 2.98
N TYR A 19 6.84 6.69 2.81
CA TYR A 19 6.97 7.75 3.82
C TYR A 19 7.31 9.12 3.22
N ASP A 20 6.96 10.17 3.95
CA ASP A 20 7.33 11.56 3.68
C ASP A 20 8.87 11.70 3.66
N ALA A 21 9.42 12.21 2.56
CA ALA A 21 10.86 12.16 2.30
C ALA A 21 11.72 13.02 3.24
N VAL A 22 11.09 13.88 4.04
CA VAL A 22 11.76 14.68 5.06
C VAL A 22 11.81 14.02 6.44
N ILE A 23 11.12 12.90 6.63
CA ILE A 23 11.19 12.17 7.90
C ILE A 23 12.42 11.28 7.89
N ASP A 24 13.12 11.29 9.03
CA ASP A 24 14.20 10.37 9.29
C ASP A 24 13.63 8.95 9.54
N PRO A 25 14.01 7.95 8.72
CA PRO A 25 13.52 6.59 8.83
C PRO A 25 13.81 5.91 10.17
N ASP A 26 14.82 6.37 10.92
CA ASP A 26 15.15 5.81 12.24
C ASP A 26 14.08 6.12 13.30
N TYR A 27 13.24 7.13 13.05
CA TYR A 27 12.15 7.53 13.95
C TYR A 27 10.79 6.96 13.55
N LEU A 28 10.74 6.17 12.49
CA LEU A 28 9.48 5.71 11.91
C LEU A 28 9.04 4.33 12.44
N ASN A 29 7.76 4.05 12.22
CA ASN A 29 7.06 2.89 12.78
C ASN A 29 7.75 1.56 12.52
N TYR A 30 7.92 0.79 13.59
CA TYR A 30 8.09 -0.66 13.51
C TYR A 30 6.80 -1.28 12.98
N ALA A 31 6.90 -2.38 12.23
CA ALA A 31 5.72 -3.11 11.80
C ALA A 31 4.95 -3.59 13.05
N ALA A 32 3.77 -3.03 13.30
CA ALA A 32 2.95 -3.37 14.45
C ALA A 32 2.14 -4.67 14.19
N GLU A 33 1.78 -5.40 15.24
CA GLU A 33 1.07 -6.69 15.13
C GLU A 33 -0.23 -6.62 14.28
N HIS A 34 -0.93 -5.48 14.32
CA HIS A 34 -2.17 -5.27 13.57
C HIS A 34 -1.96 -5.22 12.05
N ILE A 35 -0.72 -5.07 11.56
CA ILE A 35 -0.43 -5.05 10.12
C ILE A 35 -0.90 -6.33 9.42
N LEU A 36 -0.82 -7.47 10.11
CA LEU A 36 -1.24 -8.77 9.59
C LEU A 36 -2.75 -8.86 9.39
N THR A 37 -3.54 -8.08 10.15
CA THR A 37 -5.00 -8.11 10.09
C THR A 37 -5.59 -7.03 9.19
N GLN A 38 -5.04 -5.81 9.19
CA GLN A 38 -5.56 -4.71 8.37
C GLN A 38 -4.77 -4.45 7.08
N GLY A 39 -3.63 -5.12 6.89
CA GLY A 39 -2.78 -4.98 5.70
C GLY A 39 -1.87 -3.75 5.71
N PHE A 40 -1.87 -2.95 6.78
CA PHE A 40 -0.95 -1.82 6.94
C PHE A 40 -0.71 -1.47 8.41
N SER A 41 0.40 -0.81 8.71
CA SER A 41 0.68 -0.12 9.98
C SER A 41 1.36 1.20 9.63
N GLY A 42 1.02 2.27 10.33
CA GLY A 42 1.43 3.60 9.90
C GLY A 42 0.66 4.75 10.55
N HIS A 43 1.19 5.94 10.31
CA HIS A 43 0.55 7.23 10.56
C HIS A 43 0.57 8.03 9.25
N PRO A 44 -0.16 9.16 9.14
CA PRO A 44 -0.35 9.87 7.87
C PRO A 44 0.92 10.22 7.08
N ARG A 45 2.10 10.23 7.69
CA ARG A 45 3.34 10.55 6.96
C ARG A 45 4.25 9.33 6.72
N SER A 46 3.85 8.13 7.16
CA SER A 46 4.61 6.89 6.98
C SER A 46 3.72 5.66 7.16
N TYR A 47 3.66 4.82 6.13
CA TYR A 47 2.94 3.54 6.13
C TYR A 47 3.81 2.40 5.65
N LYS A 48 3.78 1.30 6.40
CA LYS A 48 4.19 -0.02 5.93
C LYS A 48 2.94 -0.77 5.49
N PHE A 49 2.93 -1.22 4.24
CA PHE A 49 1.86 -2.03 3.65
C PHE A 49 2.32 -3.49 3.57
N PHE A 50 1.41 -4.39 3.94
CA PHE A 50 1.62 -5.82 3.83
C PHE A 50 1.09 -6.32 2.49
N THR A 51 2.00 -6.90 1.72
CA THR A 51 1.71 -7.64 0.49
C THR A 51 1.04 -8.99 0.83
N LEU A 52 0.80 -9.88 -0.14
CA LEU A 52 0.17 -11.18 0.17
C LEU A 52 1.13 -12.20 0.76
N GLY A 53 2.44 -11.99 0.59
CA GLY A 53 3.49 -12.88 1.08
C GLY A 53 4.85 -12.47 0.52
N GLU A 54 5.88 -13.26 0.82
CA GLU A 54 7.22 -12.95 0.32
C GLU A 54 7.20 -13.02 -1.21
N CYS A 55 7.54 -11.91 -1.86
CA CYS A 55 7.60 -11.85 -3.32
C CYS A 55 9.02 -11.50 -3.73
N MET A 56 9.69 -12.43 -4.40
CA MET A 56 11.06 -12.24 -4.91
C MET A 56 11.13 -11.31 -6.13
N ASN A 57 10.00 -10.80 -6.65
CA ASN A 57 9.95 -9.74 -7.66
C ASN A 57 8.56 -9.09 -7.67
N LEU A 58 8.33 -8.20 -6.71
CA LEU A 58 7.09 -7.45 -6.62
C LEU A 58 7.10 -6.30 -7.62
N LYS A 59 6.12 -6.27 -8.53
CA LYS A 59 5.92 -5.11 -9.41
C LYS A 59 5.10 -4.05 -8.71
N LEU A 60 5.68 -2.89 -8.43
CA LEU A 60 4.97 -1.74 -7.89
C LEU A 60 4.77 -0.69 -8.98
N GLU A 61 3.53 -0.29 -9.24
CA GLU A 61 3.25 0.91 -10.02
C GLU A 61 2.74 2.04 -9.13
N ILE A 62 3.29 3.23 -9.34
CA ILE A 62 2.95 4.43 -8.58
C ILE A 62 2.17 5.37 -9.49
N TRP A 63 1.02 5.84 -9.00
CA TRP A 63 0.07 6.64 -9.76
C TRP A 63 -0.37 7.86 -8.96
N LYS A 64 -0.77 8.92 -9.66
CA LYS A 64 -1.44 10.09 -9.11
C LYS A 64 -2.78 10.30 -9.81
N ALA A 65 -3.85 10.45 -9.05
CA ALA A 65 -5.14 10.82 -9.59
C ALA A 65 -5.13 12.29 -10.04
N ASP A 66 -5.92 12.61 -11.06
CA ASP A 66 -5.98 13.97 -11.57
C ASP A 66 -6.68 14.88 -10.55
N THR A 67 -6.19 16.12 -10.42
CA THR A 67 -6.63 17.11 -9.42
C THR A 67 -8.01 17.68 -9.69
N ASP A 68 -8.52 17.58 -10.91
CA ASP A 68 -9.67 18.38 -11.37
C ASP A 68 -11.04 17.77 -11.03
N SER A 69 -11.06 16.60 -10.39
CA SER A 69 -12.29 16.03 -9.87
C SER A 69 -12.11 15.70 -8.40
N GLN A 70 -13.15 15.99 -7.60
CA GLN A 70 -13.46 15.28 -6.36
C GLN A 70 -13.71 13.80 -6.70
N SER A 71 -12.69 13.16 -7.25
CA SER A 71 -12.76 11.90 -7.94
C SER A 71 -13.10 10.88 -6.88
N ALA A 72 -14.25 10.22 -7.03
CA ALA A 72 -14.47 8.99 -6.31
C ALA A 72 -13.26 8.08 -6.54
N ILE A 73 -12.79 7.40 -5.49
CA ILE A 73 -11.70 6.45 -5.62
C ILE A 73 -12.16 5.35 -6.58
N VAL A 74 -11.38 5.13 -7.65
CA VAL A 74 -11.66 4.09 -8.63
C VAL A 74 -10.62 3.00 -8.45
N LEU A 75 -11.08 1.82 -8.02
CA LEU A 75 -10.23 0.64 -7.94
C LEU A 75 -10.09 0.00 -9.31
N ARG A 76 -8.98 -0.68 -9.56
CA ARG A 76 -8.83 -1.51 -10.75
C ARG A 76 -9.75 -2.73 -10.65
N ASP A 77 -10.24 -3.18 -11.79
CA ASP A 77 -11.23 -4.28 -11.86
C ASP A 77 -10.66 -5.59 -11.31
N ASP A 78 -9.37 -5.81 -11.48
CA ASP A 78 -8.63 -7.02 -11.10
C ASP A 78 -7.93 -6.93 -9.74
N THR A 79 -8.12 -5.83 -9.00
CA THR A 79 -7.63 -5.70 -7.63
C THR A 79 -8.28 -6.75 -6.73
N ILE A 80 -7.50 -7.43 -5.89
CA ILE A 80 -8.01 -8.44 -4.95
C ILE A 80 -8.02 -7.95 -3.50
N ARG A 81 -7.13 -7.01 -3.14
CA ARG A 81 -7.11 -6.29 -1.86
C ARG A 81 -6.90 -4.81 -2.12
N ALA A 82 -7.61 -3.95 -1.41
CA ALA A 82 -7.43 -2.51 -1.47
C ALA A 82 -7.65 -1.87 -0.11
N VAL A 83 -6.70 -1.06 0.33
CA VAL A 83 -6.81 -0.24 1.54
C VAL A 83 -6.58 1.22 1.19
N LYS A 84 -7.32 2.10 1.87
CA LYS A 84 -7.20 3.55 1.79
C LYS A 84 -6.74 4.06 3.13
N VAL A 85 -5.73 4.93 3.13
CA VAL A 85 -5.23 5.61 4.33
C VAL A 85 -5.04 7.10 4.05
N PRO A 86 -5.15 7.99 5.04
CA PRO A 86 -4.72 9.38 4.87
C PRO A 86 -3.22 9.43 4.66
N PHE A 87 -2.73 10.28 3.77
CA PHE A 87 -1.30 10.49 3.59
C PHE A 87 -0.95 11.96 3.41
N SER A 88 0.08 12.42 4.12
CA SER A 88 0.50 13.81 4.20
C SER A 88 1.99 13.96 3.91
N ILE A 89 2.34 14.99 3.14
CA ILE A 89 3.71 15.35 2.78
C ILE A 89 4.00 16.75 3.31
N SER A 90 5.09 16.88 4.07
CA SER A 90 5.43 18.16 4.70
C SER A 90 6.08 19.14 3.72
N ASP A 91 6.93 18.62 2.82
CA ASP A 91 7.55 19.41 1.76
C ASP A 91 7.28 18.76 0.38
N PRO A 92 6.38 19.33 -0.43
CA PRO A 92 6.10 18.82 -1.77
C PRO A 92 7.31 18.75 -2.70
N LYS A 93 8.37 19.53 -2.44
CA LYS A 93 9.62 19.50 -3.23
C LYS A 93 10.46 18.27 -2.95
N GLU A 94 10.41 17.77 -1.71
CA GLU A 94 11.10 16.56 -1.27
C GLU A 94 10.29 15.31 -1.64
N GLY A 95 8.97 15.37 -1.53
CA GLY A 95 8.06 14.35 -2.03
C GLY A 95 7.98 13.12 -1.14
N VAL A 96 7.84 11.95 -1.75
CA VAL A 96 7.61 10.66 -1.08
C VAL A 96 8.76 9.70 -1.35
N MET A 97 9.13 8.93 -0.34
CA MET A 97 10.06 7.82 -0.43
C MET A 97 9.31 6.48 -0.48
N PHE A 98 9.80 5.59 -1.33
CA PHE A 98 9.41 4.18 -1.41
C PHE A 98 10.61 3.33 -1.07
N ASP A 99 10.45 2.38 -0.17
CA ASP A 99 11.50 1.51 0.34
C ASP A 99 10.97 0.07 0.46
N ASP A 100 11.80 -0.91 0.07
CA ASP A 100 11.47 -2.34 0.16
C ASP A 100 11.68 -2.94 1.56
N ASN A 101 11.89 -2.08 2.57
CA ASN A 101 12.14 -2.40 3.98
C ASN A 101 13.46 -3.18 4.21
N PHE A 102 14.16 -3.56 3.14
CA PHE A 102 15.51 -4.12 3.16
C PHE A 102 16.56 -3.06 2.81
N GLY A 103 16.14 -1.92 2.28
CA GLY A 103 16.98 -0.81 1.85
C GLY A 103 17.76 -1.09 0.55
N LEU A 104 17.41 -2.14 -0.18
CA LEU A 104 18.04 -2.43 -1.48
C LEU A 104 17.50 -1.53 -2.58
N MET A 105 16.22 -1.17 -2.50
CA MET A 105 15.60 -0.21 -3.38
C MET A 105 14.99 0.96 -2.62
N LYS A 106 15.42 2.17 -3.00
CA LYS A 106 14.83 3.43 -2.54
C LYS A 106 14.50 4.30 -3.75
N LEU A 107 13.24 4.71 -3.88
CA LEU A 107 12.82 5.69 -4.88
C LEU A 107 12.25 6.93 -4.19
N ARG A 108 12.64 8.11 -4.67
CA ARG A 108 11.98 9.37 -4.35
C ARG A 108 11.08 9.80 -5.51
N SER A 109 9.81 10.11 -5.25
CA SER A 109 8.89 10.69 -6.23
C SER A 109 8.30 12.01 -5.74
N ARG A 110 8.26 13.01 -6.61
CA ARG A 110 7.62 14.30 -6.34
C ARG A 110 6.14 14.24 -6.74
N LEU A 111 5.26 14.81 -5.92
CA LEU A 111 3.80 14.80 -6.14
C LEU A 111 3.23 16.21 -6.36
N ASP A 112 3.85 16.99 -7.25
CA ASP A 112 3.54 18.41 -7.52
C ASP A 112 3.30 19.22 -6.23
N SER A 113 2.38 20.18 -6.22
CA SER A 113 2.12 21.08 -5.08
C SER A 113 1.14 20.55 -4.04
N ASN A 114 0.66 19.31 -4.18
CA ASN A 114 -0.31 18.73 -3.24
C ASN A 114 0.42 18.17 -2.00
N THR A 115 -0.09 18.47 -0.81
CA THR A 115 0.45 17.97 0.47
C THR A 115 -0.40 16.88 1.10
N GLU A 116 -1.69 16.82 0.78
CA GLU A 116 -2.65 15.91 1.40
C GLU A 116 -3.28 14.98 0.38
N PHE A 117 -3.36 13.70 0.73
CA PHE A 117 -3.83 12.64 -0.15
C PHE A 117 -4.67 11.60 0.60
N ALA A 118 -5.59 10.96 -0.12
CA ALA A 118 -5.99 9.60 0.16
C ALA A 118 -5.03 8.67 -0.59
N LEU A 119 -4.24 7.91 0.16
CA LEU A 119 -3.33 6.92 -0.38
C LEU A 119 -4.05 5.59 -0.49
N VAL A 120 -4.18 5.08 -1.71
CA VAL A 120 -4.81 3.79 -1.98
C VAL A 120 -3.74 2.79 -2.37
N PHE A 121 -3.62 1.72 -1.60
CA PHE A 121 -2.76 0.59 -1.89
C PHE A 121 -3.64 -0.57 -2.36
N GLU A 122 -3.39 -1.02 -3.58
CA GLU A 122 -4.08 -2.13 -4.24
C GLU A 122 -3.11 -3.27 -4.48
N ILE A 123 -3.58 -4.50 -4.29
CA ILE A 123 -2.86 -5.70 -4.68
C ILE A 123 -3.64 -6.40 -5.78
N LYS A 124 -2.92 -6.78 -6.83
CA LYS A 124 -3.35 -7.72 -7.86
C LYS A 124 -2.50 -8.97 -7.76
N LEU A 125 -3.15 -10.12 -7.72
CA LEU A 125 -2.50 -11.41 -7.90
C LEU A 125 -2.80 -11.91 -9.31
N ARG A 126 -1.81 -12.43 -10.03
CA ARG A 126 -2.08 -13.19 -11.25
C ARG A 126 -2.92 -14.41 -10.88
N ASN A 127 -4.12 -14.53 -11.43
CA ASN A 127 -5.08 -15.57 -11.07
C ASN A 127 -5.74 -16.23 -12.30
N ASP A 128 -5.16 -16.05 -13.49
CA ASP A 128 -5.61 -16.75 -14.69
C ASP A 128 -5.37 -18.26 -14.59
N SER A 129 -6.19 -19.04 -15.29
CA SER A 129 -6.12 -20.50 -15.26
C SER A 129 -4.77 -21.05 -15.74
N GLU A 130 -4.02 -20.31 -16.56
CA GLU A 130 -2.68 -20.72 -16.97
C GLU A 130 -1.72 -20.64 -15.77
N TYR A 131 -1.73 -19.52 -15.04
CA TYR A 131 -0.93 -19.37 -13.83
C TYR A 131 -1.35 -20.32 -12.72
N LEU A 132 -2.64 -20.45 -12.42
CA LEU A 132 -3.13 -21.33 -11.35
C LEU A 132 -2.82 -22.82 -11.60
N ASN A 133 -2.64 -23.22 -12.85
CA ASN A 133 -2.25 -24.60 -13.23
C ASN A 133 -0.74 -24.74 -13.50
N SER A 134 0.04 -23.68 -13.32
CA SER A 134 1.49 -23.71 -13.53
C SER A 134 2.20 -24.37 -12.35
N SER A 135 3.32 -25.05 -12.62
CA SER A 135 4.18 -25.60 -11.56
C SER A 135 4.67 -24.52 -10.61
N GLN A 136 4.87 -23.30 -11.12
CA GLN A 136 5.22 -22.11 -10.35
C GLN A 136 4.21 -21.86 -9.23
N TYR A 137 2.91 -21.76 -9.54
CA TYR A 137 1.87 -21.60 -8.50
C TYR A 137 1.88 -22.72 -7.45
N HIS A 138 2.10 -23.97 -7.85
CA HIS A 138 2.08 -25.11 -6.92
C HIS A 138 3.33 -25.25 -6.05
N GLU A 139 4.50 -24.82 -6.53
CA GLU A 139 5.75 -24.76 -5.75
C GLU A 139 5.76 -23.58 -4.76
N ASP A 140 5.06 -22.50 -5.10
CA ASP A 140 5.09 -21.25 -4.34
C ASP A 140 4.07 -21.22 -3.17
N VAL A 141 2.98 -21.99 -3.22
CA VAL A 141 1.96 -22.06 -2.14
C VAL A 141 2.53 -22.52 -0.78
N ASP A 142 3.72 -23.14 -0.76
CA ASP A 142 4.43 -23.50 0.48
C ASP A 142 5.17 -22.32 1.15
N GLY A 143 5.14 -21.08 0.61
CA GLY A 143 5.68 -19.92 1.33
C GLY A 143 5.69 -18.53 0.67
N ALA A 144 5.23 -18.36 -0.58
CA ALA A 144 5.35 -17.10 -1.32
C ALA A 144 4.32 -16.96 -2.46
N PHE A 145 4.04 -15.74 -2.95
CA PHE A 145 3.34 -15.53 -4.23
C PHE A 145 4.31 -14.91 -5.22
N THR A 146 4.59 -15.56 -6.35
CA THR A 146 5.64 -15.10 -7.28
C THR A 146 5.22 -14.07 -8.31
N GLN A 147 3.91 -13.83 -8.49
CA GLN A 147 3.42 -12.85 -9.46
C GLN A 147 2.36 -11.93 -8.84
N GLU A 148 2.80 -11.16 -7.84
CA GLU A 148 2.07 -10.04 -7.26
C GLU A 148 2.41 -8.73 -7.99
N CYS A 149 1.39 -7.92 -8.25
CA CYS A 149 1.55 -6.54 -8.67
C CYS A 149 0.80 -5.63 -7.70
N CYS A 150 1.50 -4.66 -7.14
CA CYS A 150 0.91 -3.62 -6.31
C CYS A 150 0.71 -2.34 -7.11
N TYR A 151 -0.37 -1.64 -6.80
CA TYR A 151 -0.59 -0.28 -7.26
C TYR A 151 -0.70 0.63 -6.05
N LEU A 152 0.03 1.74 -6.10
CA LEU A 152 -0.06 2.77 -5.10
C LEU A 152 -0.53 4.05 -5.77
N THR A 153 -1.73 4.49 -5.42
CA THR A 153 -2.37 5.65 -6.06
C THR A 153 -2.59 6.76 -5.06
N PHE A 154 -2.01 7.93 -5.35
CA PHE A 154 -2.19 9.15 -4.58
C PHE A 154 -3.39 9.93 -5.13
N TYR A 155 -4.46 10.02 -4.35
CA TYR A 155 -5.62 10.85 -4.66
C TYR A 155 -5.51 12.17 -3.90
N PRO A 156 -5.26 13.32 -4.54
CA PRO A 156 -5.21 14.60 -3.83
C PRO A 156 -6.52 14.89 -3.10
N THR A 157 -6.44 15.36 -1.86
CA THR A 157 -7.62 15.66 -1.03
C THR A 157 -7.48 17.00 -0.32
N GLU A 158 -8.58 17.75 -0.22
CA GLU A 158 -8.62 18.99 0.58
C GLU A 158 -8.95 18.75 2.06
N LYS A 159 -9.51 17.58 2.38
CA LYS A 159 -9.96 17.22 3.73
C LYS A 159 -9.31 15.91 4.17
N PRO A 160 -9.04 15.75 5.48
CA PRO A 160 -8.57 14.48 6.02
C PRO A 160 -9.53 13.35 5.68
N VAL A 161 -8.99 12.25 5.17
CA VAL A 161 -9.76 11.03 4.94
C VAL A 161 -9.63 10.09 6.12
N GLN A 162 -10.69 9.33 6.40
CA GLN A 162 -10.60 8.22 7.33
C GLN A 162 -9.96 7.02 6.62
N PRO A 163 -9.11 6.25 7.32
CA PRO A 163 -8.64 4.98 6.78
C PRO A 163 -9.85 4.05 6.55
N GLU A 164 -9.80 3.27 5.47
CA GLU A 164 -10.89 2.38 5.08
C GLU A 164 -10.34 1.16 4.32
N VAL A 165 -10.90 -0.02 4.57
CA VAL A 165 -10.63 -1.18 3.73
C VAL A 165 -11.64 -1.19 2.58
N LEU A 166 -11.15 -0.95 1.37
CA LEU A 166 -11.99 -0.82 0.17
C LEU A 166 -12.27 -2.18 -0.49
N ARG A 167 -11.36 -3.14 -0.33
CA ARG A 167 -11.50 -4.52 -0.82
C ARG A 167 -10.66 -5.46 0.05
N ILE A 168 -11.23 -6.58 0.46
CA ILE A 168 -10.49 -7.62 1.19
C ILE A 168 -10.28 -8.82 0.26
N ASP A 169 -9.08 -9.40 0.32
CA ASP A 169 -8.78 -10.65 -0.34
C ASP A 169 -9.42 -11.82 0.41
N ALA A 170 -9.57 -12.94 -0.29
CA ALA A 170 -10.25 -14.08 0.27
C ALA A 170 -9.41 -14.81 1.35
N TRP A 171 -8.09 -14.61 1.40
CA TRP A 171 -7.18 -15.40 2.25
C TRP A 171 -7.00 -14.84 3.67
N THR A 172 -7.13 -13.52 3.88
CA THR A 172 -6.99 -12.91 5.23
C THR A 172 -8.32 -12.50 5.87
N SER A 173 -9.46 -13.03 5.39
CA SER A 173 -10.80 -12.77 5.93
C SER A 173 -11.39 -13.92 6.76
N PRO A 174 -11.21 -13.97 8.09
CA PRO A 174 -12.15 -14.68 8.94
C PRO A 174 -13.43 -13.82 9.13
N PRO A 175 -14.68 -14.30 8.89
CA PRO A 175 -15.15 -15.63 8.51
C PRO A 175 -15.97 -15.60 7.18
N TYR A 176 -15.42 -15.10 6.07
CA TYR A 176 -16.19 -14.94 4.82
C TYR A 176 -15.89 -16.06 3.82
N GLU A 177 -16.93 -16.77 3.38
CA GLU A 177 -16.81 -17.85 2.39
C GLU A 177 -16.46 -17.31 0.98
N PHE A 178 -15.46 -17.93 0.38
CA PHE A 178 -14.77 -17.68 -0.90
C PHE A 178 -15.63 -17.65 -2.17
N SER A 179 -16.97 -17.69 -2.08
CA SER A 179 -17.82 -17.90 -3.26
C SER A 179 -18.32 -16.62 -3.93
N ARG A 180 -18.28 -15.46 -3.25
CA ARG A 180 -18.81 -14.19 -3.79
C ARG A 180 -18.08 -12.95 -3.26
N TYR A 181 -17.77 -12.03 -4.18
CA TYR A 181 -17.36 -10.66 -3.87
C TYR A 181 -18.42 -9.98 -3.01
N THR A 182 -18.01 -9.46 -1.85
CA THR A 182 -18.86 -8.69 -0.96
C THR A 182 -18.14 -7.38 -0.67
N PRO A 183 -18.66 -6.22 -1.12
CA PRO A 183 -18.23 -4.94 -0.60
C PRO A 183 -18.43 -5.00 0.91
N LEU A 184 -17.34 -4.91 1.65
CA LEU A 184 -17.45 -4.87 3.09
C LEU A 184 -17.87 -3.44 3.45
N ALA A 185 -18.82 -3.33 4.37
CA ALA A 185 -19.03 -2.12 5.14
C ALA A 185 -18.38 -2.31 6.52
N PRO A 186 -17.04 -2.43 6.62
CA PRO A 186 -16.42 -2.66 7.92
C PRO A 186 -16.50 -1.35 8.70
N THR A 187 -17.41 -1.29 9.67
CA THR A 187 -17.40 -0.28 10.73
C THR A 187 -16.49 -0.79 11.86
N TYR A 188 -15.21 -0.97 11.57
CA TYR A 188 -14.20 -1.23 12.59
C TYR A 188 -13.18 -0.09 12.54
N PRO A 189 -12.83 0.55 13.67
CA PRO A 189 -11.79 1.56 13.64
C PRO A 189 -10.48 0.90 13.24
N LEU A 190 -9.96 1.26 12.07
CA LEU A 190 -8.61 0.88 11.67
C LEU A 190 -7.62 1.61 12.57
N ILE A 191 -6.57 0.90 12.99
CA ILE A 191 -5.60 1.44 13.93
C ILE A 191 -4.59 2.26 13.14
N LEU A 192 -4.47 3.54 13.49
CA LEU A 192 -3.37 4.38 13.06
C LEU A 192 -2.39 4.51 14.24
N ASP A 193 -1.12 4.38 13.94
CA ASP A 193 -0.07 4.61 14.91
C ASP A 193 0.00 6.11 15.24
N ALA A 194 0.44 6.42 16.47
CA ALA A 194 0.73 7.80 16.83
C ALA A 194 1.96 8.30 16.06
N GLU A 195 1.98 9.58 15.68
CA GLU A 195 3.19 10.16 15.10
C GLU A 195 4.34 10.08 16.13
N PRO A 196 5.57 9.79 15.69
CA PRO A 196 6.74 9.88 16.54
C PRO A 196 6.84 11.29 17.16
N THR A 197 6.87 11.37 18.50
CA THR A 197 6.83 12.65 19.22
C THR A 197 8.20 13.29 19.42
N GLN A 198 9.28 12.71 18.90
CA GLN A 198 10.62 13.29 19.02
C GLN A 198 10.93 14.26 17.89
N SER A 199 11.45 15.42 18.27
CA SER A 199 11.91 16.45 17.35
C SER A 199 13.10 15.93 16.54
N LEU A 200 13.10 16.20 15.23
CA LEU A 200 14.29 16.05 14.40
C LEU A 200 15.46 16.80 15.07
N PRO A 201 16.64 16.17 15.23
CA PRO A 201 17.80 16.91 15.71
C PRO A 201 18.12 18.00 14.68
N TRP A 202 18.06 19.25 15.15
CA TRP A 202 18.46 20.44 14.39
C TRP A 202 19.93 20.39 14.02
#